data_AF-A0A963R995-F1
#
_entry.id   AF-A0A963R995-F1
#
_cell.length_a   1.000
_cell.length_b   1.000
_cell.length_c   1.000
_cell.angle_alpha   90.00
_cell.angle_beta   90.00
_cell.angle_gamma   90.00
#
_symmetry.space_group_name_H-M   'P 1'
#
loop_
_entity.id
_entity.type
_entity.pdbx_description
1 polymer ?
#
loop_
_entity_poly.entity_id
_entity_poly.type
_entity_poly.pdbx_seq_one_letter_code
_entity_poly.pdbx_strand_id
1 'polypeptide(L)'
;NGKVIIGNGGADAGARGFVTAFDTKTGEMAWRFYTVPGSPEQNAGDPAMEAAAKTWAPDFWKTTGGGGTVWNGMTYDPELNRIYIGVGNAGPYDPALRSPGDGDNLYSSGIVALDADTGEYIWHYQENPRDSWDYKAAPNIVMATLNLDGEPRKVLMHAPTNGFFYVLDRETGKLLNTPGKTTFINWAKGIDMKTGRPIENENIRYETGLTKIWPGTIGGHDWQAMSYSPKLGLVYIPIHQVGAMFSRNLADQTDDAVNIMGLVVKPIVEQPGDGKGYLVAWDPVEQKEVWKVTHDEVWNGGTLATAGGLVFQGTAEGYFDAYRASNGERLWRFNAGLGIIAAPMSFSVNGKQYVSILVGWGGTSAAMSEVLDVGWKYGAQPRRLLTFALDGNAELPPSPPPDMKVHALDDEDFVINEADVAVGRGLSVVCMSCHGAGFRGAGAPGPDLRESAIALRLDTFSQLVKEGRMAKGMPSYAWLNDEQIRQLHAYIRARAREALGKREAYDPAKAKQQAKDTGVSGSL
;
A
#
# COMPACT_ATOMS: atom_id res chain seq x y z
N ASN A 1 9.59 28.19 -1.70
CA ASN A 1 10.67 28.90 -2.44
C ASN A 1 10.60 28.72 -3.95
N GLY A 2 9.44 28.97 -4.58
CA GLY A 2 9.29 28.92 -6.05
C GLY A 2 9.53 27.55 -6.72
N LYS A 3 9.50 26.45 -5.96
CA LYS A 3 9.84 25.09 -6.43
C LYS A 3 8.64 24.13 -6.27
N VAL A 4 8.41 23.29 -7.27
CA VAL A 4 7.54 22.11 -7.19
C VAL A 4 8.40 20.92 -6.79
N ILE A 5 7.98 20.19 -5.75
CA ILE A 5 8.69 19.00 -5.26
C ILE A 5 7.88 17.78 -5.62
N ILE A 6 8.53 16.78 -6.21
CA ILE A 6 7.88 15.52 -6.58
C ILE A 6 8.87 14.36 -6.51
N GLY A 7 8.40 13.21 -6.01
CA GLY A 7 9.14 11.96 -6.08
C GLY A 7 8.57 11.01 -7.13
N ASN A 8 8.58 9.72 -6.83
CA ASN A 8 8.13 8.66 -7.71
C ASN A 8 7.71 7.44 -6.89
N GLY A 9 7.03 6.48 -7.54
CA GLY A 9 6.84 5.11 -7.05
C GLY A 9 7.57 4.10 -7.95
N GLY A 10 7.49 2.82 -7.59
CA GLY A 10 8.05 1.71 -8.40
C GLY A 10 9.12 0.85 -7.72
N ALA A 11 9.23 0.89 -6.38
CA ALA A 11 10.12 -0.01 -5.64
C ALA A 11 9.84 -1.49 -6.00
N ASP A 12 8.57 -1.85 -6.18
CA ASP A 12 8.09 -3.19 -6.53
C ASP A 12 8.34 -3.57 -8.00
N ALA A 13 8.88 -2.64 -8.79
CA ALA A 13 9.37 -2.85 -10.15
C ALA A 13 10.89 -2.63 -10.27
N GLY A 14 11.60 -2.49 -9.15
CA GLY A 14 13.05 -2.31 -9.10
C GLY A 14 13.51 -0.90 -9.43
N ALA A 15 12.69 0.12 -9.18
CA ALA A 15 13.10 1.52 -9.34
C ALA A 15 14.09 1.97 -8.27
N ARG A 16 14.92 2.96 -8.61
CA ARG A 16 15.77 3.71 -7.67
C ARG A 16 15.05 4.97 -7.22
N GLY A 17 14.81 5.09 -5.92
CA GLY A 17 14.07 6.19 -5.32
C GLY A 17 14.82 7.53 -5.38
N PHE A 18 14.05 8.59 -5.61
CA PHE A 18 14.53 9.97 -5.56
C PHE A 18 13.38 10.95 -5.29
N VAL A 19 13.74 12.17 -4.93
CA VAL A 19 12.87 13.35 -4.95
C VAL A 19 13.55 14.45 -5.77
N THR A 20 12.78 15.18 -6.55
CA THR A 20 13.26 16.25 -7.43
C THR A 20 12.50 17.54 -7.17
N ALA A 21 13.22 18.66 -7.18
CA ALA A 21 12.65 19.99 -7.20
C ALA A 21 12.76 20.60 -8.60
N PHE A 22 11.68 21.23 -9.06
CA PHE A 22 11.61 21.96 -10.32
C PHE A 22 11.20 23.41 -10.09
N ASP A 23 11.75 24.35 -10.85
CA ASP A 23 11.28 25.73 -10.83
C ASP A 23 9.81 25.82 -11.30
N THR A 24 8.99 26.53 -10.54
CA THR A 24 7.53 26.67 -10.80
C THR A 24 7.19 27.44 -12.09
N LYS A 25 8.12 28.22 -12.64
CA LYS A 25 7.91 29.05 -13.83
C LYS A 25 8.47 28.38 -15.08
N THR A 26 9.66 27.79 -15.00
CA THR A 26 10.37 27.23 -16.17
C THR A 26 10.23 25.71 -16.29
N GLY A 27 9.96 25.02 -15.17
CA GLY A 27 10.01 23.56 -15.12
C GLY A 27 11.44 22.99 -15.15
N GLU A 28 12.46 23.84 -15.06
CA GLU A 28 13.86 23.39 -14.99
C GLU A 28 14.13 22.70 -13.66
N MET A 29 14.92 21.62 -13.68
CA MET A 29 15.33 20.91 -12.47
C MET A 29 16.26 21.79 -11.64
N ALA A 30 15.84 22.12 -10.42
CA ALA A 30 16.65 22.86 -9.46
C ALA A 30 17.65 21.93 -8.75
N TRP A 31 17.16 20.81 -8.22
CA TRP A 31 17.98 19.80 -7.55
C TRP A 31 17.27 18.44 -7.54
N ARG A 32 18.05 17.38 -7.29
CA ARG A 32 17.56 16.02 -7.05
C ARG A 32 18.33 15.39 -5.89
N PHE A 33 17.60 14.76 -4.98
CA PHE A 33 18.16 13.90 -3.94
C PHE A 33 17.75 12.45 -4.21
N TYR A 34 18.73 11.56 -4.35
CA TYR A 34 18.48 10.13 -4.38
C TYR A 34 18.37 9.61 -2.95
N THR A 35 17.47 8.67 -2.71
CA THR A 35 17.23 8.12 -1.36
C THR A 35 18.01 6.84 -1.10
N VAL A 36 18.53 6.19 -2.14
CA VAL A 36 19.37 5.00 -2.04
C VAL A 36 20.60 5.17 -2.95
N PRO A 37 21.76 4.61 -2.57
CA PRO A 37 22.99 4.73 -3.34
C PRO A 37 22.86 4.04 -4.71
N GLY A 38 23.72 4.45 -5.65
CA GLY A 38 23.88 3.83 -6.96
C GLY A 38 25.26 3.19 -7.09
N SER A 39 25.80 3.16 -8.30
CA SER A 39 27.18 2.77 -8.52
C SER A 39 28.16 3.73 -7.80
N PRO A 40 29.42 3.32 -7.51
CA PRO A 40 30.41 4.21 -6.93
C PRO A 40 30.57 5.53 -7.69
N GLU A 41 30.51 5.49 -9.02
CA GLU A 41 30.59 6.67 -9.88
C GLU A 41 29.36 7.58 -9.74
N GLN A 42 28.17 7.01 -9.56
CA GLN A 42 26.94 7.76 -9.33
C GLN A 42 26.89 8.40 -7.94
N ASN A 43 27.61 7.84 -6.96
CA ASN A 43 27.67 8.36 -5.60
C ASN A 43 28.78 9.40 -5.40
N ALA A 44 29.79 9.38 -6.27
CA ALA A 44 30.99 10.21 -6.12
C ALA A 44 30.65 11.70 -6.01
N GLY A 45 31.10 12.34 -4.92
CA GLY A 45 30.85 13.76 -4.67
C GLY A 45 29.50 14.06 -4.01
N ASP A 46 28.71 13.05 -3.69
CA ASP A 46 27.53 13.15 -2.83
C ASP A 46 27.82 12.46 -1.48
N PRO A 47 28.15 13.23 -0.42
CA PRO A 47 28.49 12.67 0.88
C PRO A 47 27.37 11.82 1.50
N ALA A 48 26.11 12.11 1.20
CA ALA A 48 24.98 11.34 1.70
C ALA A 48 24.92 9.97 1.02
N MET A 49 25.08 9.92 -0.31
CA MET A 49 25.11 8.65 -1.05
C MET A 49 26.36 7.82 -0.75
N GLU A 50 27.52 8.45 -0.56
CA GLU A 50 28.75 7.77 -0.12
C GLU A 50 28.62 7.18 1.30
N ALA A 51 27.96 7.89 2.22
CA ALA A 51 27.67 7.38 3.55
C ALA A 51 26.64 6.24 3.50
N ALA A 52 25.56 6.43 2.75
CA ALA A 52 24.52 5.43 2.56
C ALA A 52 25.10 4.14 1.98
N ALA A 53 25.97 4.21 0.97
CA ALA A 53 26.59 3.05 0.31
C ALA A 53 27.29 2.08 1.28
N LYS A 54 27.81 2.55 2.41
CA LYS A 54 28.45 1.72 3.45
C LYS A 54 27.45 0.80 4.17
N THR A 55 26.16 1.08 4.06
CA THR A 55 25.06 0.29 4.66
C THR A 55 24.41 -0.66 3.66
N TRP A 56 24.98 -0.80 2.47
CA TRP A 56 24.55 -1.75 1.45
C TRP A 56 25.67 -2.71 1.10
N ALA A 57 25.29 -3.93 0.72
CA ALA A 57 26.18 -4.88 0.07
C ALA A 57 26.87 -4.23 -1.15
N PRO A 58 28.15 -4.55 -1.40
CA PRO A 58 28.80 -4.18 -2.65
C PRO A 58 27.96 -4.64 -3.84
N ASP A 59 27.89 -3.83 -4.89
CA ASP A 59 27.26 -4.18 -6.17
C ASP A 59 25.74 -4.44 -6.20
N PHE A 60 25.00 -4.20 -5.11
CA PHE A 60 23.54 -4.40 -5.07
C PHE A 60 22.78 -3.68 -6.22
N TRP A 61 23.30 -2.54 -6.65
CA TRP A 61 22.76 -1.69 -7.72
C TRP A 61 22.81 -2.34 -9.11
N LYS A 62 23.58 -3.42 -9.29
CA LYS A 62 23.68 -4.14 -10.58
C LYS A 62 22.48 -5.03 -10.84
N THR A 63 21.84 -5.53 -9.79
CA THR A 63 20.75 -6.50 -9.87
C THR A 63 19.41 -5.91 -9.43
N THR A 64 19.44 -4.75 -8.79
CA THR A 64 18.26 -4.11 -8.18
C THR A 64 18.34 -2.59 -8.29
N GLY A 65 17.20 -1.90 -8.19
CA GLY A 65 17.18 -0.45 -8.01
C GLY A 65 17.30 0.02 -6.56
N GLY A 66 17.29 -0.90 -5.58
CA GLY A 66 17.31 -0.60 -4.16
C GLY A 66 15.97 -0.12 -3.57
N GLY A 67 15.03 0.38 -4.37
CA GLY A 67 13.75 0.92 -3.90
C GLY A 67 13.92 2.31 -3.29
N GLY A 68 13.33 2.54 -2.12
CA GLY A 68 13.39 3.82 -1.41
C GLY A 68 12.59 4.94 -2.09
N THR A 69 11.56 4.60 -2.85
CA THR A 69 10.80 5.59 -3.64
C THR A 69 10.03 6.59 -2.76
N VAL A 70 9.95 7.86 -3.17
CA VAL A 70 9.28 8.95 -2.41
C VAL A 70 7.93 9.23 -3.04
N TRP A 71 6.94 8.38 -2.77
CA TRP A 71 5.69 8.35 -3.53
C TRP A 71 4.51 9.08 -2.87
N ASN A 72 4.65 9.56 -1.63
CA ASN A 72 3.55 10.25 -0.93
C ASN A 72 4.02 11.31 0.10
N GLY A 73 4.38 10.88 1.32
CA GLY A 73 4.59 11.74 2.48
C GLY A 73 5.68 12.78 2.30
N MET A 74 5.29 14.05 2.19
CA MET A 74 6.20 15.20 2.14
C MET A 74 5.59 16.35 2.94
N THR A 75 6.38 17.04 3.75
CA THR A 75 5.95 18.26 4.46
C THR A 75 7.08 19.28 4.54
N TYR A 76 6.75 20.55 4.80
CA TYR A 76 7.70 21.67 4.73
C TYR A 76 7.60 22.58 5.95
N ASP A 77 8.73 22.81 6.63
CA ASP A 77 8.86 23.80 7.70
C ASP A 77 9.50 25.09 7.14
N PRO A 78 8.74 26.20 7.04
CA PRO A 78 9.27 27.48 6.59
C PRO A 78 10.25 28.13 7.57
N GLU A 79 10.18 27.84 8.87
CA GLU A 79 11.06 28.44 9.87
C GLU A 79 12.47 27.88 9.78
N LEU A 80 12.59 26.59 9.50
CA LEU A 80 13.87 25.91 9.34
C LEU A 80 14.33 25.85 7.87
N ASN A 81 13.47 26.23 6.92
CA ASN A 81 13.63 26.05 5.49
C ASN A 81 13.90 24.59 5.08
N ARG A 82 13.10 23.66 5.60
CA ARG A 82 13.34 22.21 5.44
C ARG A 82 12.16 21.49 4.83
N ILE A 83 12.46 20.57 3.94
CA ILE A 83 11.50 19.56 3.47
C ILE A 83 11.80 18.26 4.21
N TYR A 84 10.75 17.63 4.71
CA TYR A 84 10.81 16.27 5.26
C TYR A 84 10.12 15.33 4.28
N ILE A 85 10.83 14.28 3.89
CA ILE A 85 10.33 13.26 2.98
C ILE A 85 10.22 11.92 3.70
N GLY A 86 9.12 11.23 3.46
CA GLY A 86 8.90 9.84 3.84
C GLY A 86 9.42 8.91 2.75
N VAL A 87 10.42 8.10 3.07
CA VAL A 87 11.07 7.20 2.10
C VAL A 87 10.39 5.83 2.11
N GLY A 88 10.08 5.32 0.92
CA GLY A 88 9.44 4.02 0.73
C GLY A 88 10.30 2.82 1.15
N ASN A 89 9.71 1.65 0.99
CA ASN A 89 10.32 0.34 1.20
C ASN A 89 11.57 0.12 0.33
N ALA A 90 12.45 -0.76 0.79
CA ALA A 90 13.57 -1.22 0.00
C ALA A 90 13.13 -2.36 -0.95
N GLY A 91 13.68 -2.41 -2.16
CA GLY A 91 13.29 -3.35 -3.21
C GLY A 91 14.48 -4.07 -3.84
N PRO A 92 14.43 -5.41 -4.07
CA PRO A 92 13.41 -6.38 -3.65
C PRO A 92 13.20 -6.45 -2.14
N TYR A 93 12.05 -6.99 -1.70
CA TYR A 93 11.71 -7.02 -0.28
C TYR A 93 12.69 -7.89 0.52
N ASP A 94 13.13 -9.03 -0.02
CA ASP A 94 14.07 -9.90 0.68
C ASP A 94 15.49 -9.30 0.74
N PRO A 95 16.00 -8.91 1.93
CA PRO A 95 17.35 -8.38 2.08
C PRO A 95 18.43 -9.37 1.63
N ALA A 96 18.18 -10.68 1.69
CA ALA A 96 19.14 -11.68 1.21
C ALA A 96 19.35 -11.62 -0.31
N LEU A 97 18.32 -11.20 -1.07
CA LEU A 97 18.43 -10.98 -2.52
C LEU A 97 18.86 -9.55 -2.85
N ARG A 98 18.33 -8.58 -2.10
CA ARG A 98 18.56 -7.16 -2.33
C ARG A 98 19.97 -6.73 -1.94
N SER A 99 20.41 -7.07 -0.73
CA SER A 99 21.64 -6.54 -0.14
C SER A 99 22.20 -7.51 0.91
N PRO A 100 22.90 -8.59 0.49
CA PRO A 100 23.46 -9.58 1.42
C PRO A 100 24.35 -8.97 2.51
N GLY A 101 24.25 -9.49 3.74
CA GLY A 101 24.91 -8.94 4.93
C GLY A 101 23.97 -8.06 5.76
N ASP A 102 24.48 -7.43 6.82
CA ASP A 102 23.66 -6.86 7.90
C ASP A 102 23.50 -5.33 7.82
N GLY A 103 23.73 -4.74 6.64
CA GLY A 103 23.64 -3.31 6.44
C GLY A 103 22.19 -2.77 6.53
N ASP A 104 22.06 -1.58 7.10
CA ASP A 104 20.77 -0.90 7.32
C ASP A 104 20.02 -0.49 6.04
N ASN A 105 20.69 -0.48 4.90
CA ASN A 105 20.12 -0.09 3.60
C ASN A 105 19.56 1.35 3.59
N LEU A 106 20.36 2.32 4.03
CA LEU A 106 19.99 3.73 4.06
C LEU A 106 19.71 4.30 2.65
N TYR A 107 18.75 5.20 2.47
CA TYR A 107 17.84 5.81 3.45
C TYR A 107 16.42 5.25 3.35
N SER A 108 16.27 4.00 2.90
CA SER A 108 14.96 3.35 2.78
C SER A 108 14.21 3.33 4.12
N SER A 109 12.87 3.37 4.04
CA SER A 109 11.98 3.17 5.19
C SER A 109 12.28 4.09 6.39
N GLY A 110 12.43 5.38 6.12
CA GLY A 110 12.65 6.40 7.13
C GLY A 110 12.24 7.78 6.68
N ILE A 111 12.38 8.74 7.60
CA ILE A 111 12.21 10.17 7.31
C ILE A 111 13.57 10.78 7.04
N VAL A 112 13.68 11.55 5.96
CA VAL A 112 14.87 12.34 5.64
C VAL A 112 14.51 13.83 5.61
N ALA A 113 15.33 14.65 6.26
CA ALA A 113 15.24 16.10 6.19
C ALA A 113 16.27 16.65 5.18
N LEU A 114 15.77 17.49 4.28
CA LEU A 114 16.56 18.15 3.23
C LEU A 114 16.44 19.67 3.37
N ASP A 115 17.49 20.38 2.99
CA ASP A 115 17.39 21.81 2.72
C ASP A 115 16.43 22.05 1.54
N ALA A 116 15.47 22.96 1.71
CA ALA A 116 14.42 23.15 0.72
C ALA A 116 14.90 23.82 -0.59
N ASP A 117 16.03 24.53 -0.54
CA ASP A 117 16.57 25.26 -1.68
C ASP A 117 17.62 24.49 -2.46
N THR A 118 18.45 23.71 -1.77
CA THR A 118 19.57 22.97 -2.39
C THR A 118 19.31 21.47 -2.53
N GLY A 119 18.38 20.91 -1.74
CA GLY A 119 18.17 19.47 -1.66
C GLY A 119 19.27 18.73 -0.88
N GLU A 120 20.17 19.45 -0.22
CA GLU A 120 21.23 18.87 0.58
C GLU A 120 20.67 18.13 1.79
N TYR A 121 21.24 16.96 2.09
CA TYR A 121 20.91 16.15 3.25
C TYR A 121 21.24 16.89 4.56
N ILE A 122 20.31 16.86 5.53
CA ILE A 122 20.49 17.43 6.87
C ILE A 122 20.55 16.32 7.93
N TRP A 123 19.48 15.55 8.07
CA TRP A 123 19.39 14.43 9.01
C TRP A 123 18.42 13.38 8.49
N HIS A 124 18.47 12.17 9.06
CA HIS A 124 17.43 11.15 8.86
C HIS A 124 17.11 10.42 10.17
N TYR A 125 15.94 9.79 10.22
CA TYR A 125 15.58 8.77 11.19
C TYR A 125 15.01 7.57 10.44
N GLN A 126 15.65 6.41 10.55
CA GLN A 126 15.22 5.19 9.87
C GLN A 126 14.27 4.39 10.76
N GLU A 127 13.01 4.27 10.33
CA GLU A 127 11.94 3.62 11.11
C GLU A 127 12.02 2.10 10.98
N ASN A 128 12.46 1.60 9.82
CA ASN A 128 12.69 0.17 9.58
C ASN A 128 14.08 -0.08 8.96
N PRO A 129 15.13 -0.16 9.79
CA PRO A 129 16.45 -0.56 9.31
C PRO A 129 16.40 -1.91 8.61
N ARG A 130 17.03 -1.97 7.42
CA ARG A 130 17.09 -3.15 6.57
C ARG A 130 15.70 -3.75 6.33
N ASP A 131 14.75 -2.94 5.88
CA ASP A 131 13.35 -3.36 5.62
C ASP A 131 13.26 -4.70 4.85
N SER A 132 12.31 -5.54 5.25
CA SER A 132 12.12 -6.90 4.74
C SER A 132 10.65 -7.22 4.40
N TRP A 133 9.74 -6.27 4.61
CA TRP A 133 8.30 -6.55 4.76
C TRP A 133 7.40 -5.62 3.97
N ASP A 134 7.99 -4.74 3.13
CA ASP A 134 7.28 -3.60 2.54
C ASP A 134 6.88 -2.55 3.59
N TYR A 135 7.71 -2.39 4.62
CA TYR A 135 7.49 -1.36 5.62
C TYR A 135 8.05 -0.02 5.16
N LYS A 136 7.19 0.76 4.53
CA LYS A 136 7.45 2.10 3.98
C LYS A 136 7.15 3.20 5.01
N ALA A 137 8.02 4.20 5.04
CA ALA A 137 7.83 5.45 5.78
C ALA A 137 7.13 6.54 4.93
N ALA A 138 6.49 6.13 3.84
CA ALA A 138 5.83 7.03 2.89
C ALA A 138 4.44 7.57 3.30
N PRO A 139 3.74 7.12 4.37
CA PRO A 139 2.54 7.81 4.84
C PRO A 139 2.73 9.29 5.18
N ASN A 140 1.63 10.02 5.40
CA ASN A 140 1.70 11.47 5.63
C ASN A 140 2.42 11.83 6.94
N ILE A 141 3.30 12.83 6.88
CA ILE A 141 4.04 13.34 8.04
C ILE A 141 3.34 14.61 8.56
N VAL A 142 2.95 14.61 9.83
CA VAL A 142 2.24 15.75 10.44
C VAL A 142 3.18 16.53 11.35
N MET A 143 3.30 17.83 11.13
CA MET A 143 4.02 18.73 12.04
C MET A 143 3.10 19.31 13.10
N ALA A 144 3.58 19.40 14.33
CA ALA A 144 2.87 20.06 15.43
C ALA A 144 3.83 20.66 16.46
N THR A 145 3.27 21.38 17.42
CA THR A 145 3.93 21.66 18.69
C THR A 145 3.21 20.87 19.76
N LEU A 146 3.92 19.96 20.42
CA LEU A 146 3.40 19.16 21.54
C LEU A 146 4.01 19.64 22.84
N ASN A 147 3.29 19.48 23.95
CA ASN A 147 3.87 19.64 25.28
C ASN A 147 4.41 18.27 25.72
N LEU A 148 5.73 18.12 25.78
CA LEU A 148 6.41 16.88 26.19
C LEU A 148 7.25 17.19 27.43
N ASP A 149 7.03 16.43 28.51
CA ASP A 149 7.69 16.63 29.80
C ASP A 149 7.58 18.07 30.35
N GLY A 150 6.46 18.74 30.06
CA GLY A 150 6.20 20.12 30.47
C GLY A 150 6.81 21.20 29.57
N GLU A 151 7.51 20.81 28.50
CA GLU A 151 8.15 21.73 27.57
C GLU A 151 7.51 21.68 26.16
N PRO A 152 7.32 22.83 25.49
CA PRO A 152 6.84 22.87 24.12
C PRO A 152 7.92 22.37 23.15
N ARG A 153 7.60 21.33 22.37
CA ARG A 153 8.49 20.72 21.37
C ARG A 153 7.90 20.79 19.98
N LYS A 154 8.69 21.23 19.01
CA LYS A 154 8.33 21.24 17.58
C LYS A 154 8.64 19.85 17.00
N VAL A 155 7.60 19.13 16.60
CA VAL A 155 7.70 17.71 16.28
C VAL A 155 7.25 17.38 14.87
N LEU A 156 7.73 16.24 14.38
CA LEU A 156 7.10 15.43 13.34
C LEU A 156 6.41 14.26 14.02
N MET A 157 5.15 14.02 13.65
CA MET A 157 4.37 12.86 14.04
C MET A 157 4.15 11.98 12.83
N HIS A 158 4.38 10.68 12.98
CA HIS A 158 4.32 9.75 11.87
C HIS A 158 3.85 8.36 12.30
N ALA A 159 2.92 7.78 11.54
CA ALA A 159 2.42 6.43 11.71
C ALA A 159 2.73 5.63 10.43
N PRO A 160 3.95 5.10 10.24
CA PRO A 160 4.29 4.34 9.03
C PRO A 160 3.57 2.99 8.97
N THR A 161 3.78 2.25 7.88
CA THR A 161 3.14 0.94 7.71
C THR A 161 3.56 -0.11 8.74
N ASN A 162 4.65 0.11 9.47
CA ASN A 162 5.17 -0.86 10.44
C ASN A 162 4.34 -0.99 11.74
N GLY A 163 3.34 -0.11 11.96
CA GLY A 163 2.43 -0.17 13.10
C GLY A 163 2.90 0.50 14.40
N PHE A 164 4.03 1.22 14.40
CA PHE A 164 4.43 2.12 15.49
C PHE A 164 3.97 3.56 15.23
N PHE A 165 3.92 4.39 16.28
CA PHE A 165 3.71 5.84 16.19
C PHE A 165 4.94 6.61 16.67
N TYR A 166 5.57 7.36 15.77
CA TYR A 166 6.80 8.09 16.04
C TYR A 166 6.53 9.56 16.29
N VAL A 167 7.21 10.11 17.31
CA VAL A 167 7.29 11.55 17.56
C VAL A 167 8.77 11.94 17.53
N LEU A 168 9.16 12.67 16.49
CA LEU A 168 10.53 13.10 16.26
C LEU A 168 10.66 14.60 16.47
N ASP A 169 11.80 15.04 16.99
CA ASP A 169 12.20 16.44 16.96
C ASP A 169 12.44 16.86 15.51
N ARG A 170 11.65 17.82 15.00
CA ARG A 170 11.72 18.18 13.59
C ARG A 170 13.00 18.94 13.22
N GLU A 171 13.73 19.46 14.20
CA GLU A 171 14.99 20.14 13.98
C GLU A 171 16.17 19.17 13.93
N THR A 172 16.14 18.11 14.73
CA THR A 172 17.32 17.22 14.93
C THR A 172 17.11 15.78 14.48
N GLY A 173 15.88 15.36 14.18
CA GLY A 173 15.53 13.98 13.85
C GLY A 173 15.53 13.03 15.06
N LYS A 174 15.74 13.55 16.27
CA LYS A 174 15.79 12.74 17.50
C LYS A 174 14.42 12.20 17.86
N LEU A 175 14.35 10.92 18.18
CA LEU A 175 13.16 10.30 18.76
C LEU A 175 12.90 10.87 20.17
N LEU A 176 11.66 11.31 20.43
CA LEU A 176 11.33 12.08 21.64
C LEU A 176 10.67 11.29 22.76
N ASN A 177 9.84 10.31 22.44
CA ASN A 177 9.21 9.42 23.40
C ASN A 177 9.15 8.00 22.84
N THR A 178 8.89 7.01 23.70
CA THR A 178 8.79 5.60 23.31
C THR A 178 7.61 5.40 22.36
N PRO A 179 7.83 4.99 21.09
CA PRO A 179 6.76 4.73 20.15
C PRO A 179 5.77 3.67 20.66
N GLY A 180 4.49 4.03 20.69
CA GLY A 180 3.41 3.09 20.95
C GLY A 180 3.01 2.35 19.68
N LYS A 181 2.16 1.33 19.84
CA LYS A 181 1.69 0.45 18.74
C LYS A 181 0.28 0.87 18.34
N THR A 182 0.10 1.32 17.10
CA THR A 182 -1.20 1.80 16.56
C THR A 182 -2.10 0.66 16.09
N THR A 183 -1.52 -0.53 15.89
CA THR A 183 -2.21 -1.76 15.52
C THR A 183 -1.54 -2.94 16.21
N PHE A 184 -2.09 -4.15 16.04
CA PHE A 184 -1.39 -5.35 16.46
C PHE A 184 -0.12 -5.52 15.63
N ILE A 185 1.01 -5.70 16.30
CA ILE A 185 2.30 -5.99 15.67
C ILE A 185 2.96 -7.17 16.37
N ASN A 186 3.65 -8.01 15.61
CA ASN A 186 4.50 -9.06 16.15
C ASN A 186 5.94 -9.01 15.62
N TRP A 187 6.28 -8.04 14.77
CA TRP A 187 7.60 -8.01 14.15
C TRP A 187 8.71 -7.48 15.07
N ALA A 188 8.34 -6.61 16.01
CA ALA A 188 9.22 -6.09 17.04
C ALA A 188 8.53 -6.00 18.41
N LYS A 189 9.32 -6.12 19.48
CA LYS A 189 8.86 -5.97 20.86
C LYS A 189 8.54 -4.51 21.18
N GLY A 190 9.36 -3.59 20.67
CA GLY A 190 9.31 -2.15 20.87
C GLY A 190 10.48 -1.47 20.19
N ILE A 191 10.68 -0.18 20.46
CA ILE A 191 11.84 0.60 20.02
C ILE A 191 12.77 0.83 21.22
N ASP A 192 14.06 0.52 21.07
CA ASP A 192 15.06 0.85 22.08
C ASP A 192 15.36 2.36 22.04
N MET A 193 14.95 3.08 23.08
CA MET A 193 15.13 4.54 23.17
C MET A 193 16.59 4.99 23.24
N LYS A 194 17.54 4.10 23.56
CA LYS A 194 18.98 4.46 23.56
C LYS A 194 19.54 4.53 22.14
N THR A 195 19.11 3.61 21.30
CA THR A 195 19.61 3.47 19.92
C THR A 195 18.66 4.07 18.88
N GLY A 196 17.39 4.26 19.25
CA GLY A 196 16.30 4.60 18.35
C GLY A 196 15.86 3.45 17.44
N ARG A 197 16.32 2.21 17.68
CA ARG A 197 16.14 1.08 16.76
C ARG A 197 15.05 0.11 17.22
N PRO A 198 14.34 -0.56 16.30
CA PRO A 198 13.43 -1.65 16.64
C PRO A 198 14.16 -2.81 17.33
N ILE A 199 13.51 -3.38 18.35
CA ILE A 199 13.92 -4.64 18.97
C ILE A 199 13.14 -5.75 18.26
N GLU A 200 13.70 -6.26 17.16
CA GLU A 200 13.08 -7.29 16.34
C GLU A 200 12.82 -8.58 17.12
N ASN A 201 11.70 -9.23 16.83
CA ASN A 201 11.44 -10.59 17.30
C ASN A 201 12.23 -11.61 16.47
N GLU A 202 12.47 -12.78 17.06
CA GLU A 202 13.14 -13.88 16.36
C GLU A 202 12.34 -14.34 15.13
N ASN A 203 13.06 -14.83 14.12
CA ASN A 203 12.51 -15.39 12.89
C ASN A 203 11.68 -14.43 12.02
N ILE A 204 11.68 -13.13 12.33
CA ILE A 204 10.85 -12.15 11.63
C ILE A 204 11.38 -11.81 10.23
N ARG A 205 12.59 -12.26 9.88
CA ARG A 205 13.14 -12.21 8.52
C ARG A 205 13.13 -13.59 7.88
N TYR A 206 12.17 -14.44 8.31
CA TYR A 206 11.82 -15.74 7.74
C TYR A 206 13.04 -16.64 7.54
N GLU A 207 13.92 -16.64 8.54
CA GLU A 207 15.17 -17.39 8.59
C GLU A 207 14.94 -18.89 8.72
N THR A 208 13.87 -19.30 9.41
CA THR A 208 13.51 -20.71 9.65
C THR A 208 12.35 -21.20 8.77
N GLY A 209 11.98 -20.43 7.74
CA GLY A 209 10.93 -20.77 6.79
C GLY A 209 9.73 -19.84 6.88
N LEU A 210 8.55 -20.38 6.65
CA LEU A 210 7.30 -19.63 6.60
C LEU A 210 7.03 -18.92 7.94
N THR A 211 6.95 -17.59 7.91
CA THR A 211 6.76 -16.74 9.10
C THR A 211 5.49 -15.92 8.97
N LYS A 212 4.69 -15.86 10.03
CA LYS A 212 3.50 -14.99 10.13
C LYS A 212 3.88 -13.65 10.77
N ILE A 213 3.57 -12.56 10.08
CA ILE A 213 4.03 -11.21 10.43
C ILE A 213 2.85 -10.25 10.43
N TRP A 214 2.78 -9.40 11.45
CA TRP A 214 1.87 -8.27 11.55
C TRP A 214 2.64 -6.97 11.82
N PRO A 215 2.30 -5.88 11.11
CA PRO A 215 1.36 -5.84 9.98
C PRO A 215 1.86 -6.66 8.76
N GLY A 216 0.98 -6.98 7.82
CA GLY A 216 1.40 -7.51 6.52
C GLY A 216 1.99 -6.41 5.61
N THR A 217 2.17 -6.71 4.33
CA THR A 217 2.65 -5.73 3.31
C THR A 217 1.71 -4.52 3.13
N ILE A 218 0.42 -4.68 3.46
CA ILE A 218 -0.59 -3.60 3.46
C ILE A 218 -0.29 -2.55 4.55
N GLY A 219 0.48 -2.93 5.57
CA GLY A 219 0.81 -2.07 6.69
C GLY A 219 -0.33 -1.88 7.70
N GLY A 220 0.02 -1.31 8.86
CA GLY A 220 -0.94 -0.87 9.86
C GLY A 220 -1.64 0.44 9.48
N HIS A 221 -0.96 1.29 8.71
CA HIS A 221 -1.47 2.54 8.14
C HIS A 221 -0.71 2.80 6.83
N ASP A 222 -1.41 3.17 5.75
CA ASP A 222 -0.81 3.41 4.44
C ASP A 222 -1.01 4.90 4.04
N TRP A 223 -1.25 5.21 2.77
CA TRP A 223 -1.29 6.56 2.22
C TRP A 223 -2.51 7.41 2.62
N GLN A 224 -3.54 6.80 3.18
CA GLN A 224 -4.78 7.49 3.53
C GLN A 224 -4.53 8.48 4.67
N ALA A 225 -4.65 9.78 4.40
CA ALA A 225 -4.19 10.80 5.33
C ALA A 225 -4.72 10.65 6.76
N MET A 226 -3.83 10.75 7.75
CA MET A 226 -4.22 11.06 9.13
C MET A 226 -4.40 12.57 9.31
N SER A 227 -5.09 12.96 10.39
CA SER A 227 -5.26 14.37 10.75
C SER A 227 -5.03 14.60 12.24
N TYR A 228 -4.66 15.83 12.62
CA TYR A 228 -4.38 16.21 14.00
C TYR A 228 -5.32 17.32 14.46
N SER A 229 -5.81 17.23 15.70
CA SER A 229 -6.59 18.29 16.35
C SER A 229 -5.76 18.96 17.45
N PRO A 230 -5.21 20.17 17.21
CA PRO A 230 -4.47 20.90 18.24
C PRO A 230 -5.28 21.19 19.50
N LYS A 231 -6.61 21.34 19.36
CA LYS A 231 -7.52 21.60 20.49
C LYS A 231 -7.62 20.41 21.45
N LEU A 232 -7.53 19.19 20.93
CA LEU A 232 -7.68 17.96 21.72
C LEU A 232 -6.36 17.24 21.95
N GLY A 233 -5.31 17.61 21.23
CA GLY A 233 -4.03 16.90 21.24
C GLY A 233 -4.08 15.52 20.58
N LEU A 234 -5.12 15.19 19.81
CA LEU A 234 -5.32 13.85 19.25
C LEU A 234 -5.02 13.78 17.76
N VAL A 235 -4.49 12.64 17.33
CA VAL A 235 -4.26 12.26 15.93
C VAL A 235 -5.27 11.19 15.52
N TYR A 236 -5.89 11.33 14.35
CA TYR A 236 -6.92 10.39 13.86
C TYR A 236 -6.38 9.58 12.68
N ILE A 237 -6.20 8.29 12.90
CA ILE A 237 -5.45 7.39 12.02
C ILE A 237 -6.40 6.33 11.45
N PRO A 238 -6.53 6.24 10.11
CA PRO A 238 -7.07 5.06 9.44
C PRO A 238 -6.11 3.88 9.61
N ILE A 239 -6.55 2.84 10.31
CA ILE A 239 -5.76 1.64 10.59
C ILE A 239 -6.31 0.46 9.79
N HIS A 240 -5.38 -0.35 9.27
CA HIS A 240 -5.64 -1.68 8.74
C HIS A 240 -5.17 -2.72 9.75
N GLN A 241 -5.96 -3.78 9.96
CA GLN A 241 -5.52 -4.91 10.74
C GLN A 241 -5.55 -6.17 9.88
N VAL A 242 -4.40 -6.47 9.26
CA VAL A 242 -4.18 -7.64 8.41
C VAL A 242 -2.72 -8.06 8.56
N GLY A 243 -2.48 -9.37 8.72
CA GLY A 243 -1.14 -9.94 8.72
C GLY A 243 -0.76 -10.50 7.35
N ALA A 244 0.48 -10.98 7.23
CA ALA A 244 0.88 -11.81 6.09
C ALA A 244 1.83 -12.94 6.51
N MET A 245 1.76 -14.06 5.80
CA MET A 245 2.80 -15.08 5.80
C MET A 245 3.86 -14.73 4.76
N PHE A 246 5.13 -14.90 5.12
CA PHE A 246 6.29 -14.67 4.27
C PHE A 246 7.13 -15.94 4.17
N SER A 247 7.55 -16.32 2.96
CA SER A 247 8.46 -17.45 2.75
C SER A 247 9.38 -17.25 1.54
N ARG A 248 10.66 -17.64 1.69
CA ARG A 248 11.62 -17.75 0.58
C ARG A 248 11.41 -19.01 -0.26
N ASN A 249 10.68 -20.01 0.27
CA ASN A 249 10.45 -21.26 -0.43
C ASN A 249 9.30 -21.09 -1.42
N LEU A 250 9.62 -21.01 -2.71
CA LEU A 250 8.61 -20.89 -3.77
C LEU A 250 7.65 -22.07 -3.83
N ALA A 251 8.00 -23.23 -3.26
CA ALA A 251 7.10 -24.36 -3.16
C ALA A 251 5.92 -24.11 -2.18
N ASP A 252 6.01 -23.08 -1.32
CA ASP A 252 4.92 -22.68 -0.42
C ASP A 252 3.84 -21.84 -1.14
N GLN A 253 3.98 -21.60 -2.45
CA GLN A 253 3.05 -20.81 -3.25
C GLN A 253 1.66 -21.48 -3.36
N THR A 254 0.64 -20.84 -2.77
CA THR A 254 -0.78 -21.22 -2.85
C THR A 254 -1.58 -20.28 -3.77
N ASP A 255 -2.87 -20.58 -4.03
CA ASP A 255 -3.75 -19.79 -4.93
C ASP A 255 -3.98 -18.37 -4.41
N ASP A 256 -3.96 -18.24 -3.10
CA ASP A 256 -4.18 -17.04 -2.30
C ASP A 256 -2.86 -16.41 -1.82
N ALA A 257 -1.72 -16.89 -2.33
CA ALA A 257 -0.42 -16.28 -2.12
C ALA A 257 0.01 -15.50 -3.37
N VAL A 258 0.84 -14.49 -3.16
CA VAL A 258 1.42 -13.63 -4.18
C VAL A 258 2.94 -13.80 -4.16
N ASN A 259 3.54 -13.97 -5.34
CA ASN A 259 5.01 -13.93 -5.46
C ASN A 259 5.43 -12.49 -5.76
N ILE A 260 6.04 -11.84 -4.77
CA ILE A 260 6.59 -10.50 -4.90
C ILE A 260 8.10 -10.60 -4.93
N MET A 261 8.68 -10.45 -6.12
CA MET A 261 10.14 -10.39 -6.34
C MET A 261 10.93 -11.56 -5.71
N GLY A 262 10.38 -12.78 -5.78
CA GLY A 262 11.01 -13.99 -5.24
C GLY A 262 10.61 -14.34 -3.82
N LEU A 263 9.68 -13.59 -3.21
CA LEU A 263 9.14 -13.85 -1.88
C LEU A 263 7.66 -14.26 -1.99
N VAL A 264 7.30 -15.41 -1.42
CA VAL A 264 5.91 -15.84 -1.28
C VAL A 264 5.29 -15.06 -0.13
N VAL A 265 4.27 -14.26 -0.43
CA VAL A 265 3.53 -13.47 0.54
C VAL A 265 2.06 -13.88 0.50
N LYS A 266 1.45 -14.18 1.64
CA LYS A 266 0.01 -14.51 1.70
C LYS A 266 -0.67 -13.70 2.79
N PRO A 267 -1.65 -12.84 2.48
CA PRO A 267 -2.47 -12.19 3.49
C PRO A 267 -3.11 -13.22 4.45
N ILE A 268 -3.17 -12.90 5.74
CA ILE A 268 -3.78 -13.76 6.76
C ILE A 268 -4.72 -12.97 7.68
N VAL A 269 -5.77 -13.67 8.11
CA VAL A 269 -6.87 -13.14 8.93
C VAL A 269 -7.07 -14.10 10.11
N GLU A 270 -6.16 -14.08 11.06
CA GLU A 270 -6.07 -15.09 12.13
C GLU A 270 -6.17 -14.51 13.54
N GLN A 271 -5.86 -13.23 13.73
CA GLN A 271 -5.98 -12.54 15.02
C GLN A 271 -7.38 -11.94 15.20
N PRO A 272 -7.85 -11.80 16.45
CA PRO A 272 -9.07 -11.05 16.73
C PRO A 272 -9.01 -9.64 16.16
N GLY A 273 -9.99 -9.30 15.31
CA GLY A 273 -10.06 -8.00 14.65
C GLY A 273 -9.28 -7.91 13.34
N ASP A 274 -8.64 -8.99 12.87
CA ASP A 274 -8.12 -9.04 11.50
C ASP A 274 -9.26 -8.91 10.47
N GLY A 275 -8.93 -8.37 9.28
CA GLY A 275 -9.88 -8.11 8.21
C GLY A 275 -10.76 -6.88 8.45
N LYS A 276 -10.55 -6.19 9.57
CA LYS A 276 -11.26 -4.96 9.93
C LYS A 276 -10.37 -3.73 9.77
N GLY A 277 -10.99 -2.63 9.40
CA GLY A 277 -10.39 -1.31 9.49
C GLY A 277 -10.78 -0.62 10.80
N TYR A 278 -9.96 0.32 11.25
CA TYR A 278 -10.29 1.13 12.42
C TYR A 278 -10.03 2.61 12.16
N LEU A 279 -10.84 3.48 12.75
CA LEU A 279 -10.49 4.88 12.98
C LEU A 279 -10.01 5.01 14.42
N VAL A 280 -8.71 5.18 14.60
CA VAL A 280 -8.08 5.31 15.92
C VAL A 280 -7.85 6.79 16.22
N ALA A 281 -8.29 7.25 17.39
CA ALA A 281 -7.77 8.48 17.97
C ALA A 281 -6.61 8.16 18.90
N TRP A 282 -5.45 8.67 18.55
CA TRP A 282 -4.18 8.44 19.20
C TRP A 282 -3.74 9.69 19.96
N ASP A 283 -3.29 9.50 21.20
CA ASP A 283 -2.59 10.52 21.96
C ASP A 283 -1.07 10.40 21.67
N PRO A 284 -0.46 11.37 20.97
CA PRO A 284 0.95 11.32 20.59
C PRO A 284 1.90 11.58 21.78
N VAL A 285 1.42 12.18 22.86
CA VAL A 285 2.21 12.42 24.09
C VAL A 285 2.24 11.15 24.93
N GLU A 286 1.07 10.58 25.17
CA GLU A 286 0.88 9.38 26.00
C GLU A 286 1.15 8.08 25.24
N GLN A 287 1.28 8.14 23.91
CA GLN A 287 1.57 7.00 23.03
C GLN A 287 0.55 5.86 23.18
N LYS A 288 -0.75 6.22 23.21
CA LYS A 288 -1.85 5.27 23.39
C LYS A 288 -3.13 5.65 22.65
N GLU A 289 -3.94 4.64 22.38
CA GLU A 289 -5.32 4.80 21.90
C GLU A 289 -6.18 5.48 22.97
N VAL A 290 -6.90 6.52 22.59
CA VAL A 290 -7.92 7.19 23.41
C VAL A 290 -9.31 6.61 23.15
N TRP A 291 -9.62 6.39 21.87
CA TRP A 291 -10.82 5.70 21.41
C TRP A 291 -10.59 5.12 20.01
N LYS A 292 -11.42 4.15 19.62
CA LYS A 292 -11.48 3.65 18.26
C LYS A 292 -12.91 3.41 17.77
N VAL A 293 -13.11 3.52 16.46
CA VAL A 293 -14.31 3.07 15.75
C VAL A 293 -13.92 1.90 14.84
N THR A 294 -14.69 0.82 14.88
CA THR A 294 -14.49 -0.35 14.01
C THR A 294 -15.27 -0.19 12.71
N HIS A 295 -14.61 -0.47 11.59
CA HIS A 295 -15.20 -0.60 10.26
C HIS A 295 -15.19 -2.07 9.84
N ASP A 296 -16.17 -2.49 9.05
CA ASP A 296 -16.28 -3.90 8.70
C ASP A 296 -15.21 -4.40 7.72
N GLU A 297 -14.56 -3.45 7.05
CA GLU A 297 -13.57 -3.70 5.99
C GLU A 297 -12.34 -2.82 6.21
N VAL A 298 -11.21 -3.29 5.67
CA VAL A 298 -9.95 -2.51 5.62
C VAL A 298 -10.01 -1.45 4.52
N TRP A 299 -8.93 -0.69 4.36
CA TRP A 299 -8.76 0.23 3.23
C TRP A 299 -9.72 1.43 3.21
N ASN A 300 -10.14 1.89 4.40
CA ASN A 300 -10.96 3.10 4.56
C ASN A 300 -10.18 4.37 4.21
N GLY A 301 -10.89 5.45 3.94
CA GLY A 301 -10.31 6.73 3.52
C GLY A 301 -9.61 7.51 4.63
N GLY A 302 -8.94 8.58 4.20
CA GLY A 302 -8.26 9.51 5.09
C GLY A 302 -9.22 10.30 5.97
N THR A 303 -8.67 11.04 6.94
CA THR A 303 -9.43 11.78 7.94
C THR A 303 -9.29 13.29 7.79
N LEU A 304 -10.30 14.01 8.28
CA LEU A 304 -10.27 15.46 8.42
C LEU A 304 -10.78 15.87 9.81
N ALA A 305 -9.91 16.42 10.65
CA ALA A 305 -10.26 17.04 11.91
C ALA A 305 -10.61 18.54 11.75
N THR A 306 -11.60 19.03 12.50
CA THR A 306 -12.01 20.44 12.47
C THR A 306 -12.12 21.05 13.88
N ALA A 307 -11.99 22.38 13.98
CA ALA A 307 -12.13 23.11 15.24
C ALA A 307 -13.52 22.98 15.89
N GLY A 308 -14.53 22.58 15.12
CA GLY A 308 -15.88 22.25 15.60
C GLY A 308 -15.96 20.98 16.45
N GLY A 309 -14.85 20.27 16.65
CA GLY A 309 -14.82 19.02 17.42
C GLY A 309 -15.36 17.83 16.61
N LEU A 310 -15.16 17.86 15.29
CA LEU A 310 -15.55 16.79 14.37
C LEU A 310 -14.34 16.18 13.67
N VAL A 311 -14.45 14.89 13.38
CA VAL A 311 -13.58 14.13 12.46
C VAL A 311 -14.44 13.53 11.36
N PHE A 312 -14.08 13.79 10.11
CA PHE A 312 -14.73 13.19 8.95
C PHE A 312 -13.89 12.06 8.38
N GLN A 313 -14.52 11.00 7.89
CA GLN A 313 -13.86 9.89 7.22
C GLN A 313 -14.78 9.23 6.19
N GLY A 314 -14.23 8.82 5.04
CA GLY A 314 -14.91 7.93 4.11
C GLY A 314 -14.59 6.45 4.38
N THR A 315 -15.53 5.54 4.13
CA THR A 315 -15.36 4.10 4.38
C THR A 315 -15.28 3.29 3.09
N ALA A 316 -14.71 2.09 3.19
CA ALA A 316 -14.59 1.15 2.07
C ALA A 316 -15.97 0.69 1.55
N GLU A 317 -16.97 0.59 2.42
CA GLU A 317 -18.36 0.26 2.05
C GLU A 317 -19.13 1.44 1.44
N GLY A 318 -18.48 2.60 1.29
CA GLY A 318 -19.01 3.73 0.53
C GLY A 318 -19.85 4.70 1.34
N TYR A 319 -19.55 4.82 2.63
CA TYR A 319 -20.16 5.83 3.49
C TYR A 319 -19.21 6.98 3.77
N PHE A 320 -19.77 8.18 3.93
CA PHE A 320 -19.06 9.33 4.45
C PHE A 320 -19.64 9.68 5.83
N ASP A 321 -18.80 9.59 6.85
CA ASP A 321 -19.18 9.73 8.24
C ASP A 321 -18.58 10.98 8.87
N ALA A 322 -19.27 11.52 9.87
CA ALA A 322 -18.74 12.51 10.80
C ALA A 322 -18.84 11.99 12.24
N TYR A 323 -17.72 12.03 12.94
CA TYR A 323 -17.55 11.56 14.31
C TYR A 323 -17.26 12.74 15.24
N ARG A 324 -17.72 12.65 16.49
CA ARG A 324 -17.26 13.54 17.55
C ARG A 324 -15.78 13.25 17.84
N ALA A 325 -14.95 14.26 17.68
CA ALA A 325 -13.50 14.13 17.76
C ALA A 325 -12.99 13.66 19.14
N SER A 326 -13.72 13.92 20.22
CA SER A 326 -13.30 13.58 21.59
C SER A 326 -13.54 12.13 21.99
N ASN A 327 -14.47 11.41 21.35
CA ASN A 327 -14.88 10.07 21.81
C ASN A 327 -15.31 9.10 20.69
N GLY A 328 -15.27 9.50 19.42
CA GLY A 328 -15.62 8.63 18.30
C GLY A 328 -17.12 8.39 18.11
N GLU A 329 -18.00 9.12 18.80
CA GLU A 329 -19.45 9.03 18.59
C GLU A 329 -19.81 9.43 17.15
N ARG A 330 -20.44 8.55 16.37
CA ARG A 330 -20.90 8.89 15.01
C ARG A 330 -22.12 9.82 15.09
N LEU A 331 -21.96 11.04 14.58
CA LEU A 331 -22.99 12.08 14.61
C LEU A 331 -23.76 12.19 13.30
N TRP A 332 -23.15 11.78 12.19
CA TRP A 332 -23.73 11.86 10.86
C TRP A 332 -23.14 10.79 9.94
N ARG A 333 -23.94 10.31 8.99
CA ARG A 333 -23.57 9.31 7.98
C ARG A 333 -24.31 9.59 6.68
N PHE A 334 -23.62 9.44 5.56
CA PHE A 334 -24.18 9.56 4.21
C PHE A 334 -23.71 8.42 3.32
N ASN A 335 -24.61 7.81 2.57
CA ASN A 335 -24.25 6.80 1.57
C ASN A 335 -23.78 7.51 0.28
N ALA A 336 -22.49 7.41 -0.02
CA ALA A 336 -21.87 8.02 -1.18
C ALA A 336 -21.96 7.17 -2.47
N GLY A 337 -22.45 5.93 -2.36
CA GLY A 337 -22.72 5.03 -3.48
C GLY A 337 -21.49 4.42 -4.15
N LEU A 338 -20.32 4.51 -3.52
CA LEU A 338 -19.05 3.84 -3.87
C LEU A 338 -18.03 4.04 -2.74
N GLY A 339 -17.14 3.06 -2.54
CA GLY A 339 -16.05 3.11 -1.55
C GLY A 339 -15.17 4.35 -1.67
N ILE A 340 -14.70 4.85 -0.52
CA ILE A 340 -13.92 6.10 -0.42
C ILE A 340 -12.58 5.80 0.23
N ILE A 341 -11.50 6.13 -0.49
CA ILE A 341 -10.11 5.97 -0.01
C ILE A 341 -9.38 7.33 0.13
N ALA A 342 -9.94 8.40 -0.43
CA ALA A 342 -9.38 9.75 -0.34
C ALA A 342 -9.61 10.39 1.03
N ALA A 343 -8.87 11.46 1.33
CA ALA A 343 -9.11 12.30 2.50
C ALA A 343 -10.15 13.40 2.20
N PRO A 344 -11.05 13.73 3.15
CA PRO A 344 -11.93 14.88 3.03
C PRO A 344 -11.16 16.19 3.18
N MET A 345 -11.73 17.28 2.67
CA MET A 345 -11.23 18.63 2.89
C MET A 345 -12.37 19.60 3.20
N SER A 346 -12.09 20.71 3.87
CA SER A 346 -13.09 21.75 4.17
C SER A 346 -12.59 23.14 3.79
N PHE A 347 -13.51 23.99 3.33
CA PHE A 347 -13.25 25.36 2.91
C PHE A 347 -14.47 26.23 3.17
N SER A 348 -14.35 27.53 2.92
CA SER A 348 -15.48 28.45 2.96
C SER A 348 -15.59 29.27 1.66
N VAL A 349 -16.82 29.57 1.28
CA VAL A 349 -17.13 30.49 0.17
C VAL A 349 -18.22 31.43 0.67
N ASN A 350 -17.99 32.74 0.58
CA ASN A 350 -18.93 33.78 1.02
C ASN A 350 -19.46 33.55 2.46
N GLY A 351 -18.58 33.13 3.37
CA GLY A 351 -18.92 32.88 4.77
C GLY A 351 -19.64 31.56 5.06
N LYS A 352 -19.98 30.75 4.04
CA LYS A 352 -20.56 29.41 4.22
C LYS A 352 -19.46 28.35 4.16
N GLN A 353 -19.42 27.45 5.14
CA GLN A 353 -18.49 26.31 5.17
C GLN A 353 -19.00 25.16 4.29
N TYR A 354 -18.06 24.53 3.60
CA TYR A 354 -18.25 23.33 2.80
C TYR A 354 -17.26 22.24 3.23
N VAL A 355 -17.67 20.98 3.10
CA VAL A 355 -16.81 19.80 3.26
C VAL A 355 -16.90 19.00 1.97
N SER A 356 -15.78 18.71 1.32
CA SER A 356 -15.75 17.95 0.07
C SER A 356 -14.93 16.68 0.18
N ILE A 357 -15.31 15.68 -0.60
CA ILE A 357 -14.64 14.38 -0.65
C ILE A 357 -14.69 13.82 -2.07
N LEU A 358 -13.57 13.25 -2.52
CA LEU A 358 -13.50 12.48 -3.75
C LEU A 358 -13.96 11.04 -3.46
N VAL A 359 -15.06 10.66 -4.08
CA VAL A 359 -15.66 9.32 -3.99
C VAL A 359 -15.18 8.49 -5.17
N GLY A 360 -14.39 7.46 -4.88
CA GLY A 360 -13.80 6.59 -5.87
C GLY A 360 -13.04 5.44 -5.24
N TRP A 361 -13.47 4.23 -5.54
CA TRP A 361 -12.81 3.00 -5.12
C TRP A 361 -11.61 2.66 -6.01
N GLY A 362 -10.54 2.14 -5.39
CA GLY A 362 -9.30 1.79 -6.08
C GLY A 362 -8.08 1.73 -5.19
N GLY A 363 -6.95 2.19 -5.72
CA GLY A 363 -5.63 1.93 -5.15
C GLY A 363 -5.20 0.48 -5.42
N THR A 364 -4.43 -0.08 -4.50
CA THR A 364 -3.92 -1.46 -4.57
C THR A 364 -4.97 -2.50 -4.12
N SER A 365 -6.28 -2.20 -4.23
CA SER A 365 -7.40 -3.06 -3.81
C SER A 365 -7.34 -4.47 -4.37
N ALA A 366 -6.92 -4.63 -5.63
CA ALA A 366 -6.79 -5.93 -6.27
C ALA A 366 -5.77 -6.84 -5.56
N ALA A 367 -4.66 -6.31 -5.02
CA ALA A 367 -3.70 -7.13 -4.28
C ALA A 367 -4.24 -7.61 -2.92
N MET A 368 -5.35 -7.02 -2.46
CA MET A 368 -6.03 -7.37 -1.20
C MET A 368 -7.28 -8.23 -1.42
N SER A 369 -7.52 -8.71 -2.65
CA SER A 369 -8.77 -9.40 -3.00
C SER A 369 -9.10 -10.66 -2.19
N GLU A 370 -8.11 -11.24 -1.50
CA GLU A 370 -8.33 -12.39 -0.61
C GLU A 370 -8.88 -12.01 0.77
N VAL A 371 -8.74 -10.73 1.17
CA VAL A 371 -9.11 -10.24 2.50
C VAL A 371 -10.02 -9.00 2.46
N LEU A 372 -10.39 -8.55 1.26
CA LEU A 372 -11.20 -7.36 1.01
C LEU A 372 -12.21 -7.66 -0.10
N ASP A 373 -13.48 -7.80 0.26
CA ASP A 373 -14.60 -7.89 -0.69
C ASP A 373 -15.74 -6.98 -0.24
N VAL A 374 -15.89 -5.88 -0.97
CA VAL A 374 -16.91 -4.84 -0.74
C VAL A 374 -17.95 -4.83 -1.86
N GLY A 375 -17.95 -5.81 -2.76
CA GLY A 375 -18.92 -5.96 -3.85
C GLY A 375 -18.84 -4.89 -4.94
N TRP A 376 -17.83 -4.02 -4.94
CA TRP A 376 -17.66 -3.05 -6.03
C TRP A 376 -17.29 -3.77 -7.33
N LYS A 377 -17.93 -3.37 -8.43
CA LYS A 377 -17.68 -3.95 -9.76
C LYS A 377 -16.98 -2.92 -10.63
N TYR A 378 -15.97 -3.38 -11.36
CA TYR A 378 -15.14 -2.51 -12.19
C TYR A 378 -15.99 -1.71 -13.18
N GLY A 379 -15.97 -0.38 -13.02
CA GLY A 379 -16.70 0.55 -13.89
C GLY A 379 -18.23 0.60 -13.67
N ALA A 380 -18.79 -0.11 -12.69
CA ALA A 380 -20.23 -0.11 -12.45
C ALA A 380 -20.68 1.16 -11.71
N GLN A 381 -19.95 1.57 -10.68
CA GLN A 381 -20.25 2.78 -9.91
C GLN A 381 -19.47 3.99 -10.45
N PRO A 382 -20.13 5.14 -10.68
CA PRO A 382 -19.45 6.35 -11.13
C PRO A 382 -18.63 6.97 -9.99
N ARG A 383 -17.45 7.49 -10.35
CA ARG A 383 -16.61 8.30 -9.45
C ARG A 383 -17.15 9.73 -9.37
N ARG A 384 -17.15 10.34 -8.20
CA ARG A 384 -17.77 11.66 -7.95
C ARG A 384 -16.91 12.55 -7.06
N LEU A 385 -17.07 13.87 -7.22
CA LEU A 385 -16.76 14.84 -6.17
C LEU A 385 -18.08 15.13 -5.45
N LEU A 386 -18.14 14.89 -4.14
CA LEU A 386 -19.28 15.27 -3.31
C LEU A 386 -18.90 16.44 -2.42
N THR A 387 -19.80 17.42 -2.32
CA THR A 387 -19.62 18.62 -1.50
C THR A 387 -20.85 18.81 -0.61
N PHE A 388 -20.62 18.87 0.69
CA PHE A 388 -21.61 18.98 1.74
C PHE A 388 -21.54 20.36 2.38
N ALA A 389 -22.70 20.88 2.80
CA ALA A 389 -22.81 22.07 3.63
C ALA A 389 -24.09 21.98 4.45
N LEU A 390 -24.18 22.78 5.52
CA LEU A 390 -25.44 22.92 6.26
C LEU A 390 -26.58 23.36 5.34
N ASP A 391 -27.75 22.75 5.56
CA ASP A 391 -28.99 22.94 4.80
C ASP A 391 -28.89 22.59 3.30
N GLY A 392 -27.85 21.85 2.89
CA GLY A 392 -27.73 21.33 1.54
C GLY A 392 -28.81 20.27 1.25
N ASN A 393 -29.50 20.40 0.12
CA ASN A 393 -30.61 19.54 -0.29
C ASN A 393 -30.42 18.92 -1.69
N ALA A 394 -29.19 18.93 -2.22
CA ALA A 394 -28.88 18.27 -3.48
C ALA A 394 -29.03 16.75 -3.34
N GLU A 395 -29.67 16.12 -4.32
CA GLU A 395 -29.84 14.67 -4.36
C GLU A 395 -28.67 14.00 -5.08
N LEU A 396 -28.20 12.88 -4.53
CA LEU A 396 -27.18 12.05 -5.17
C LEU A 396 -27.82 11.26 -6.31
N PRO A 397 -27.35 11.37 -7.57
CA PRO A 397 -27.82 10.51 -8.64
C PRO A 397 -27.60 9.03 -8.30
N PRO A 398 -28.52 8.13 -8.68
CA PRO A 398 -28.43 6.72 -8.30
C PRO A 398 -27.11 6.08 -8.79
N SER A 399 -26.59 5.15 -7.98
CA SER A 399 -25.49 4.23 -8.34
C SER A 399 -26.01 2.80 -8.27
N PRO A 400 -25.49 1.87 -9.09
CA PRO A 400 -25.66 0.45 -8.84
C PRO A 400 -25.16 0.08 -7.44
N PRO A 401 -25.90 -0.75 -6.68
CA PRO A 401 -25.45 -1.19 -5.36
C PRO A 401 -24.20 -2.08 -5.46
N PRO A 402 -23.51 -2.34 -4.34
CA PRO A 402 -22.54 -3.43 -4.26
C PRO A 402 -23.17 -4.76 -4.71
N ASP A 403 -22.37 -5.57 -5.41
CA ASP A 403 -22.74 -6.90 -5.86
C ASP A 403 -21.68 -7.92 -5.42
N MET A 404 -22.01 -8.66 -4.35
CA MET A 404 -21.14 -9.69 -3.77
C MET A 404 -21.10 -10.98 -4.62
N LYS A 405 -21.94 -11.09 -5.66
CA LYS A 405 -21.99 -12.30 -6.47
C LYS A 405 -20.97 -12.22 -7.59
N VAL A 406 -20.32 -13.35 -7.85
CA VAL A 406 -19.49 -13.53 -9.05
C VAL A 406 -20.39 -14.01 -10.18
N HIS A 407 -20.54 -13.21 -11.22
CA HIS A 407 -21.30 -13.57 -12.42
C HIS A 407 -20.41 -14.29 -13.43
N ALA A 408 -19.85 -15.41 -12.99
CA ALA A 408 -18.89 -16.17 -13.79
C ALA A 408 -19.52 -16.68 -15.10
N LEU A 409 -18.77 -16.56 -16.19
CA LEU A 409 -19.17 -17.03 -17.51
C LEU A 409 -18.41 -18.31 -17.87
N ASP A 410 -19.14 -19.33 -18.28
CA ASP A 410 -18.61 -20.65 -18.65
C ASP A 410 -18.81 -20.92 -20.15
N ASP A 411 -17.87 -21.67 -20.72
CA ASP A 411 -17.99 -22.28 -22.04
C ASP A 411 -18.09 -23.79 -21.79
N GLU A 412 -19.28 -24.38 -21.92
CA GLU A 412 -19.52 -25.78 -21.53
C GLU A 412 -18.75 -26.78 -22.40
N ASP A 413 -18.39 -26.38 -23.62
CA ASP A 413 -17.65 -27.23 -24.57
C ASP A 413 -16.13 -27.23 -24.29
N PHE A 414 -15.64 -26.26 -23.49
CA PHE A 414 -14.22 -26.17 -23.16
C PHE A 414 -13.78 -27.32 -22.24
N VAL A 415 -12.77 -28.09 -22.65
CA VAL A 415 -12.19 -29.14 -21.80
C VAL A 415 -11.01 -28.58 -21.02
N ILE A 416 -11.11 -28.59 -19.69
CA ILE A 416 -10.01 -28.15 -18.83
C ILE A 416 -8.91 -29.22 -18.80
N ASN A 417 -7.68 -28.78 -19.06
CA ASN A 417 -6.47 -29.54 -18.82
C ASN A 417 -5.78 -28.99 -17.56
N GLU A 418 -5.67 -29.80 -16.51
CA GLU A 418 -5.11 -29.42 -15.22
C GLU A 418 -3.62 -29.09 -15.29
N ALA A 419 -2.86 -29.68 -16.22
CA ALA A 419 -1.47 -29.30 -16.45
C ALA A 419 -1.37 -27.85 -16.96
N ASP A 420 -2.28 -27.45 -17.84
CA ASP A 420 -2.32 -26.08 -18.37
C ASP A 420 -2.82 -25.08 -17.34
N VAL A 421 -3.79 -25.48 -16.51
CA VAL A 421 -4.24 -24.71 -15.34
C VAL A 421 -3.08 -24.42 -14.40
N ALA A 422 -2.21 -25.41 -14.14
CA ALA A 422 -1.05 -25.24 -13.27
C ALA A 422 -0.05 -24.22 -13.81
N VAL A 423 0.27 -24.28 -15.11
CA VAL A 423 1.18 -23.31 -15.73
C VAL A 423 0.53 -21.93 -15.83
N GLY A 424 -0.74 -21.86 -16.24
CA GLY A 424 -1.52 -20.62 -16.33
C GLY A 424 -1.65 -19.90 -14.99
N ARG A 425 -1.77 -20.66 -13.90
CA ARG A 425 -1.72 -20.14 -12.54
C ARG A 425 -0.38 -19.44 -12.26
N GLY A 426 0.75 -20.06 -12.60
CA GLY A 426 2.07 -19.45 -12.46
C GLY A 426 2.22 -18.16 -13.26
N LEU A 427 1.67 -18.13 -14.48
CA LEU A 427 1.67 -16.94 -15.35
C LEU A 427 0.76 -15.82 -14.82
N SER A 428 -0.30 -16.14 -14.07
CA SER A 428 -1.30 -15.16 -13.62
C SER A 428 -0.77 -14.06 -12.70
N VAL A 429 0.42 -14.24 -12.12
CA VAL A 429 1.09 -13.26 -11.24
C VAL A 429 1.23 -11.89 -11.90
N VAL A 430 1.45 -11.82 -13.21
CA VAL A 430 1.59 -10.55 -13.95
C VAL A 430 0.26 -9.83 -14.21
N CYS A 431 -0.87 -10.53 -13.97
CA CYS A 431 -2.23 -10.03 -14.16
C CYS A 431 -2.88 -9.62 -12.82
N MET A 432 -2.41 -10.21 -11.73
CA MET A 432 -3.02 -10.15 -10.40
C MET A 432 -3.06 -8.74 -9.80
N SER A 433 -2.07 -7.89 -10.05
CA SER A 433 -2.05 -6.50 -9.56
C SER A 433 -3.25 -5.69 -10.06
N CYS A 434 -3.87 -6.11 -11.16
CA CYS A 434 -5.07 -5.48 -11.73
C CYS A 434 -6.34 -6.32 -11.54
N HIS A 435 -6.24 -7.64 -11.70
CA HIS A 435 -7.38 -8.55 -11.76
C HIS A 435 -7.61 -9.36 -10.46
N GLY A 436 -6.75 -9.18 -9.46
CA GLY A 436 -6.78 -9.84 -8.17
C GLY A 436 -6.22 -11.26 -8.18
N ALA A 437 -5.91 -11.77 -6.98
CA ALA A 437 -5.38 -13.12 -6.79
C ALA A 437 -6.43 -14.15 -7.20
N GLY A 438 -6.00 -15.19 -7.93
CA GLY A 438 -6.91 -16.16 -8.54
C GLY A 438 -8.04 -15.56 -9.40
N PHE A 439 -7.80 -14.35 -9.94
CA PHE A 439 -8.75 -13.49 -10.66
C PHE A 439 -10.00 -13.08 -9.88
N ARG A 440 -9.88 -12.99 -8.55
CA ARG A 440 -10.92 -12.42 -7.69
C ARG A 440 -10.83 -10.89 -7.75
N GLY A 441 -11.65 -10.25 -8.58
CA GLY A 441 -11.59 -8.80 -8.74
C GLY A 441 -12.14 -8.07 -7.52
N ALA A 442 -11.42 -7.07 -7.00
CA ALA A 442 -11.85 -6.19 -5.91
C ALA A 442 -12.49 -4.88 -6.42
N GLY A 443 -13.08 -4.88 -7.61
CA GLY A 443 -13.72 -3.72 -8.25
C GLY A 443 -12.77 -2.69 -8.90
N ALA A 444 -11.46 -2.77 -8.64
CA ALA A 444 -10.43 -1.93 -9.24
C ALA A 444 -9.02 -2.54 -9.03
N PRO A 445 -8.02 -2.18 -9.86
CA PRO A 445 -8.11 -1.31 -11.03
C PRO A 445 -8.52 -2.04 -12.32
N GLY A 446 -8.73 -3.35 -12.29
CA GLY A 446 -9.22 -4.14 -13.42
C GLY A 446 -10.53 -4.90 -13.12
N PRO A 447 -11.19 -5.43 -14.16
CA PRO A 447 -12.36 -6.29 -14.02
C PRO A 447 -12.01 -7.68 -13.48
N ASP A 448 -12.98 -8.38 -12.91
CA ASP A 448 -12.87 -9.80 -12.58
C ASP A 448 -12.86 -10.64 -13.86
N LEU A 449 -11.78 -11.40 -14.10
CA LEU A 449 -11.64 -12.16 -15.35
C LEU A 449 -12.53 -13.40 -15.42
N ARG A 450 -13.11 -13.85 -14.31
CA ARG A 450 -14.07 -14.96 -14.27
C ARG A 450 -15.40 -14.56 -14.92
N GLU A 451 -15.72 -13.26 -14.89
CA GLU A 451 -16.92 -12.67 -15.50
C GLU A 451 -16.68 -12.19 -16.95
N SER A 452 -15.48 -12.40 -17.50
CA SER A 452 -15.09 -11.86 -18.80
C SER A 452 -15.69 -12.63 -19.97
N ALA A 453 -16.56 -11.98 -20.75
CA ALA A 453 -17.09 -12.51 -22.00
C ALA A 453 -15.99 -12.66 -23.07
N ILE A 454 -14.95 -11.82 -23.05
CA ILE A 454 -13.80 -11.93 -23.96
C ILE A 454 -13.06 -13.24 -23.72
N ALA A 455 -12.93 -13.65 -22.46
CA ALA A 455 -12.28 -14.89 -22.08
C ALA A 455 -13.11 -16.14 -22.39
N LEU A 456 -14.32 -16.04 -22.96
CA LEU A 456 -15.05 -17.21 -23.48
C LEU A 456 -14.39 -17.78 -24.74
N ARG A 457 -13.59 -16.99 -25.47
CA ARG A 457 -13.01 -17.41 -26.75
C ARG A 457 -11.51 -17.14 -26.77
N LEU A 458 -10.73 -18.20 -26.98
CA LEU A 458 -9.26 -18.14 -26.90
C LEU A 458 -8.65 -17.17 -27.91
N ASP A 459 -9.18 -17.11 -29.13
CA ASP A 459 -8.72 -16.21 -30.19
C ASP A 459 -8.86 -14.74 -29.80
N THR A 460 -10.03 -14.36 -29.29
CA THR A 460 -10.36 -13.00 -28.87
C THR A 460 -9.55 -12.62 -27.62
N PHE A 461 -9.43 -13.54 -26.67
CA PHE A 461 -8.58 -13.36 -25.50
C PHE A 461 -7.10 -13.19 -25.88
N SER A 462 -6.58 -14.04 -26.76
CA SER A 462 -5.19 -13.98 -27.22
C SER A 462 -4.88 -12.65 -27.90
N GLN A 463 -5.76 -12.19 -28.78
CA GLN A 463 -5.61 -10.89 -29.41
C GLN A 463 -5.55 -9.76 -28.37
N LEU A 464 -6.49 -9.74 -27.41
CA LEU A 464 -6.51 -8.72 -26.35
C LEU A 464 -5.22 -8.72 -25.52
N VAL A 465 -4.75 -9.90 -25.11
CA VAL A 465 -3.54 -10.02 -24.27
C VAL A 465 -2.30 -9.57 -25.03
N LYS A 466 -2.17 -9.94 -26.31
CA LYS A 466 -1.02 -9.54 -27.13
C LYS A 466 -1.02 -8.06 -27.49
N GLU A 467 -2.15 -7.51 -27.92
CA GLU A 467 -2.23 -6.12 -28.39
C GLU A 467 -2.38 -5.13 -27.23
N GLY A 468 -3.00 -5.57 -26.13
CA GLY A 468 -3.44 -4.69 -25.05
C GLY A 468 -4.56 -3.74 -25.47
N ARG A 469 -5.04 -2.95 -24.52
CA ARG A 469 -5.93 -1.80 -24.75
C ARG A 469 -5.47 -0.65 -23.88
N MET A 470 -4.33 -0.05 -24.23
CA MET A 470 -3.71 1.01 -23.43
C MET A 470 -4.61 2.22 -23.20
N ALA A 471 -5.49 2.57 -24.15
CA ALA A 471 -6.50 3.62 -23.97
C ALA A 471 -7.49 3.34 -22.82
N LYS A 472 -7.57 2.09 -22.36
CA LYS A 472 -8.36 1.62 -21.21
C LYS A 472 -7.48 1.10 -20.06
N GLY A 473 -6.16 1.28 -20.14
CA GLY A 473 -5.20 0.88 -19.11
C GLY A 473 -4.80 -0.61 -19.12
N MET A 474 -5.20 -1.41 -20.10
CA MET A 474 -4.76 -2.81 -20.24
C MET A 474 -3.45 -2.90 -21.04
N PRO A 475 -2.32 -3.33 -20.46
CA PRO A 475 -1.04 -3.43 -21.17
C PRO A 475 -1.01 -4.58 -22.19
N SER A 476 -0.05 -4.47 -23.11
CA SER A 476 0.31 -5.53 -24.04
C SER A 476 1.25 -6.53 -23.36
N TYR A 477 0.98 -7.81 -23.60
CA TYR A 477 1.83 -8.93 -23.20
C TYR A 477 2.27 -9.72 -24.44
N ALA A 478 2.69 -9.01 -25.50
CA ALA A 478 3.15 -9.63 -26.76
C ALA A 478 4.34 -10.60 -26.59
N TRP A 479 5.00 -10.58 -25.43
CA TRP A 479 6.07 -11.51 -25.07
C TRP A 479 5.56 -12.90 -24.63
N LEU A 480 4.28 -13.05 -24.30
CA LEU A 480 3.66 -14.35 -24.08
C LEU A 480 3.42 -15.04 -25.42
N ASN A 481 3.89 -16.28 -25.55
CA ASN A 481 3.61 -17.10 -26.73
C ASN A 481 2.18 -17.69 -26.67
N ASP A 482 1.72 -18.27 -27.79
CA ASP A 482 0.36 -18.82 -27.91
C ASP A 482 0.05 -19.91 -26.87
N GLU A 483 1.04 -20.73 -26.54
CA GLU A 483 0.89 -21.80 -25.56
C GLU A 483 0.71 -21.23 -24.15
N GLN A 484 1.50 -20.23 -23.77
CA GLN A 484 1.37 -19.54 -22.48
C GLN A 484 0.03 -18.82 -22.35
N ILE A 485 -0.47 -18.21 -23.42
CA ILE A 485 -1.79 -17.57 -23.44
C ILE A 485 -2.89 -18.61 -23.30
N ARG A 486 -2.78 -19.75 -23.97
CA ARG A 486 -3.71 -20.87 -23.86
C ARG A 486 -3.75 -21.43 -22.43
N GLN A 487 -2.60 -21.54 -21.77
CA GLN A 487 -2.50 -21.98 -20.38
C GLN A 487 -3.13 -20.96 -19.42
N LEU A 488 -2.84 -19.66 -19.60
CA LEU A 488 -3.48 -18.59 -18.84
C LEU A 488 -5.00 -18.57 -19.03
N HIS A 489 -5.47 -18.78 -20.26
CA HIS A 489 -6.89 -18.91 -20.59
C HIS A 489 -7.53 -20.11 -19.88
N ALA A 490 -6.89 -21.28 -19.89
CA ALA A 490 -7.34 -22.46 -19.17
C ALA A 490 -7.50 -22.20 -17.67
N TYR A 491 -6.55 -21.48 -17.05
CA TYR A 491 -6.65 -21.08 -15.64
C TYR A 491 -7.86 -20.17 -15.39
N ILE A 492 -8.10 -19.16 -16.24
CA ILE A 492 -9.28 -18.29 -16.12
C ILE A 492 -10.58 -19.11 -16.20
N ARG A 493 -10.68 -20.04 -17.16
CA ARG A 493 -11.88 -20.90 -17.32
C ARG A 493 -12.09 -21.83 -16.13
N ALA A 494 -11.00 -22.40 -15.59
CA ALA A 494 -11.06 -23.21 -14.37
C ALA A 494 -11.59 -22.41 -13.17
N ARG A 495 -11.10 -21.18 -12.95
CA ARG A 495 -11.58 -20.29 -11.88
C ARG A 495 -13.04 -19.87 -12.07
N ALA A 496 -13.49 -19.70 -13.31
CA ALA A 496 -14.90 -19.42 -13.60
C ALA A 496 -15.81 -20.62 -13.22
N ARG A 497 -15.41 -21.85 -13.56
CA ARG A 497 -16.18 -23.06 -13.19
C ARG A 497 -16.18 -23.34 -11.69
N GLU A 498 -15.07 -23.07 -10.99
CA GLU A 498 -15.02 -23.11 -9.53
C GLU A 498 -16.02 -22.14 -8.90
N ALA A 499 -16.08 -20.90 -9.40
CA ALA A 499 -17.04 -19.89 -8.92
C ALA A 499 -18.51 -20.29 -9.15
N LEU A 500 -18.79 -21.10 -10.19
CA LEU A 500 -20.10 -21.67 -10.46
C LEU A 500 -20.40 -22.96 -9.66
N GLY A 501 -19.45 -23.49 -8.90
CA GLY A 501 -19.58 -24.80 -8.25
C GLY A 501 -19.58 -25.99 -9.22
N LYS A 502 -19.18 -25.78 -10.48
CA LYS A 502 -19.09 -26.81 -11.53
C LYS A 502 -17.75 -27.57 -11.50
N ARG A 503 -16.79 -27.14 -10.68
CA ARG A 503 -15.48 -27.76 -10.50
C ARG A 503 -15.04 -27.62 -9.04
N GLU A 504 -14.36 -28.64 -8.51
CA GLU A 504 -13.66 -28.54 -7.23
C GLU A 504 -12.49 -27.56 -7.30
N ALA A 505 -12.00 -27.10 -6.15
CA ALA A 505 -10.78 -26.29 -6.10
C ALA A 505 -9.58 -27.05 -6.72
N TYR A 506 -8.65 -26.30 -7.31
CA TYR A 506 -7.43 -26.84 -7.92
C TYR A 506 -6.72 -27.88 -7.01
N ASP A 507 -6.40 -29.05 -7.59
CA ASP A 507 -5.69 -30.13 -6.93
C ASP A 507 -4.32 -30.36 -7.63
N PRO A 508 -3.20 -30.01 -6.97
CA PRO A 508 -1.86 -30.20 -7.51
C PRO A 508 -1.53 -31.66 -7.86
N ALA A 509 -2.14 -32.64 -7.18
CA ALA A 509 -1.92 -34.05 -7.45
C ALA A 509 -2.59 -34.49 -8.76
N LYS A 510 -3.80 -34.01 -9.05
CA LYS A 510 -4.49 -34.24 -10.34
C LYS A 510 -3.69 -33.65 -11.50
N ALA A 511 -3.18 -32.43 -11.34
CA ALA A 511 -2.33 -31.80 -12.35
C ALA A 511 -1.05 -32.61 -12.65
N LYS A 512 -0.34 -33.05 -11.59
CA LYS A 512 0.85 -33.91 -11.74
C LYS A 512 0.55 -35.24 -12.41
N GLN A 513 -0.59 -35.85 -12.11
CA GLN A 513 -1.00 -37.11 -12.72
C GLN A 513 -1.29 -36.92 -14.22
N GLN A 514 -2.08 -35.90 -14.58
CA GLN A 514 -2.40 -35.63 -15.99
C GLN A 514 -1.17 -35.24 -16.82
N ALA A 515 -0.22 -34.50 -16.25
CA ALA A 515 1.05 -34.18 -16.91
C ALA A 515 1.86 -35.44 -17.24
N LYS A 516 1.89 -36.43 -16.32
CA LYS A 516 2.52 -37.74 -16.58
C LYS A 516 1.80 -38.51 -17.69
N ASP A 517 0.48 -38.50 -17.68
CA ASP A 517 -0.34 -39.26 -18.64
C ASP A 517 -0.29 -38.66 -20.05
N THR A 518 0.00 -37.35 -20.17
CA THR A 518 0.06 -36.62 -21.45
C THR A 518 1.48 -36.40 -21.98
N GLY A 519 2.51 -36.82 -21.24
CA GLY A 519 3.92 -36.66 -21.64
C GLY A 519 4.44 -35.21 -21.60
N VAL A 520 3.71 -34.30 -20.95
CA VAL A 520 4.10 -32.89 -20.80
C VAL A 520 5.06 -32.79 -19.59
N SER A 521 6.36 -32.90 -19.85
CA SER A 521 7.41 -32.68 -18.84
C SER A 521 7.92 -31.23 -18.89
N GLY A 522 7.14 -30.30 -18.38
CA GLY A 522 7.64 -28.96 -18.01
C GLY A 522 7.98 -28.94 -16.51
N SER A 523 9.06 -28.28 -16.11
CA SER A 523 9.33 -28.03 -14.69
C SER A 523 8.20 -27.16 -14.13
N LEU A 524 7.31 -27.79 -13.35
CA LEU A 524 6.37 -27.14 -12.46
C LEU A 524 7.09 -26.31 -11.40
#